data_AF-A0A2M8AGT8-F1
#
_entry.id   AF-A0A2M8AGT8-F1
#
_cell.length_a   1.000
_cell.length_b   1.000
_cell.length_c   1.000
_cell.angle_alpha   90.00
_cell.angle_beta   90.00
_cell.angle_gamma   90.00
#
_symmetry.space_group_name_H-M   'P 1'
#
loop_
_entity.id
_entity.type
_entity.pdbx_description
1 polymer ?
#
loop_
_entity_poly.entity_id
_entity_poly.type
_entity_poly.pdbx_seq_one_letter_code
_entity_poly.pdbx_strand_id
1 'polypeptide(L)'
;MLKVINYFKNNWRLTSLIIVALIFFISCSSFNYFTQKNDFVKWLSPDETANYIFTKLYGQQGQMQLFEKYNLLASDIIRPRSFRSDYGWLKPVSFLGMILVYGKLVSLTSYKVIPYLTPLLAALGIIFYYLLIKRIFGRRIAFVSALLLASFPVYIYYSSRSMFHNVPFMVFLLIGLYFSSLLPQNNLTRRDAPELISTKKIKKINPLNPPLQGGQYKKNPPSKGGLGRFKRIIFAALGGGFIGLAIITRTSELLWLGPVLLILWLFNFTKIKLSKLLIFICFLGLALLPVAYWNQVLYGSWWQGGYPEMNRSLANIGQASAKLVQNTISQTTQLASGKTILLESLRKIKDNIFFFGWRPEQSWQMFSHY
;
A
#
# COMPACT_ATOMS: atom_id res chain seq x y z
N MET A 1 -7.05 38.76 9.08
CA MET A 1 -5.74 38.38 9.66
C MET A 1 -5.86 37.47 10.91
N LEU A 2 -6.60 37.85 11.97
CA LEU A 2 -6.73 37.06 13.22
C LEU A 2 -7.21 35.61 13.05
N LYS A 3 -8.20 35.36 12.17
CA LYS A 3 -8.70 33.99 11.88
C LYS A 3 -7.60 33.07 11.31
N VAL A 4 -6.73 33.62 10.47
CA VAL A 4 -5.62 32.89 9.84
C VAL A 4 -4.57 32.54 10.90
N ILE A 5 -4.19 33.50 11.74
CA ILE A 5 -3.24 33.28 12.85
C ILE A 5 -3.77 32.21 13.81
N ASN A 6 -5.05 32.26 14.19
CA ASN A 6 -5.66 31.24 15.06
C ASN A 6 -5.72 29.86 14.39
N TYR A 7 -5.97 29.80 13.09
CA TYR A 7 -5.92 28.54 12.35
C TYR A 7 -4.52 27.92 12.38
N PHE A 8 -3.47 28.72 12.13
CA PHE A 8 -2.08 28.26 12.20
C PHE A 8 -1.68 27.84 13.61
N LYS A 9 -2.04 28.61 14.64
CA LYS A 9 -1.79 28.23 16.04
C LYS A 9 -2.43 26.89 16.40
N ASN A 10 -3.65 26.62 15.91
CA ASN A 10 -4.33 25.36 16.18
C ASN A 10 -3.81 24.18 15.34
N ASN A 11 -3.22 24.43 14.18
CA ASN A 11 -2.76 23.41 13.23
C ASN A 11 -1.25 23.45 12.94
N TRP A 12 -0.46 24.04 13.84
CA TRP A 12 0.96 24.29 13.62
C TRP A 12 1.74 23.02 13.29
N ARG A 13 1.41 21.88 13.92
CA ARG A 13 2.04 20.58 13.65
C ARG A 13 1.83 20.10 12.22
N LEU A 14 0.61 20.25 11.71
CA LEU A 14 0.30 19.85 10.33
C LEU A 14 0.98 20.79 9.33
N THR A 15 0.98 22.10 9.62
CA THR A 15 1.66 23.09 8.79
C THR A 15 3.17 22.80 8.73
N SER A 16 3.79 22.58 9.89
CA SER A 16 5.21 22.23 9.99
C SER A 16 5.51 20.94 9.24
N LEU A 17 4.61 19.95 9.32
CA LEU A 17 4.77 18.69 8.59
C LEU A 17 4.69 18.88 7.07
N ILE A 18 3.80 19.75 6.58
CA ILE A 18 3.71 20.08 5.15
C ILE A 18 5.03 20.71 4.68
N ILE A 19 5.61 21.61 5.48
CA ILE A 19 6.91 22.22 5.18
C ILE A 19 8.00 21.15 5.14
N VAL A 20 8.05 20.24 6.13
CA VAL A 20 9.01 19.13 6.15
C VAL A 20 8.85 18.22 4.94
N ALA A 21 7.61 17.87 4.57
CA ALA A 21 7.33 17.06 3.38
C ALA A 21 7.76 17.77 2.08
N LEU A 22 7.59 19.09 1.99
CA LEU A 22 8.04 19.89 0.85
C LEU A 22 9.58 19.92 0.77
N ILE A 23 10.27 20.15 1.90
CA ILE A 23 11.73 20.10 1.97
C ILE A 23 12.22 18.71 1.56
N PHE A 24 11.61 17.65 2.09
CA PHE A 24 11.93 16.27 1.73
C PHE A 24 11.78 16.02 0.22
N PHE A 25 10.66 16.47 -0.36
CA PHE A 25 10.41 16.36 -1.80
C PHE A 25 11.50 17.06 -2.61
N ILE A 26 11.82 18.31 -2.27
CA ILE A 26 12.84 19.10 -2.97
C ILE A 26 14.21 18.43 -2.86
N SER A 27 14.60 17.97 -1.67
CA SER A 27 15.90 17.31 -1.45
C SER A 27 16.04 15.98 -2.20
N CYS A 28 15.02 15.12 -2.20
CA CYS A 28 15.07 13.85 -2.95
C CYS A 28 14.98 14.09 -4.47
N SER A 29 14.21 15.11 -4.87
CA SER A 29 14.08 15.48 -6.28
C SER A 29 15.33 16.15 -6.83
N SER A 30 16.07 16.91 -6.02
CA SER A 30 17.29 17.57 -6.46
C SER A 30 18.36 16.57 -6.88
N PHE A 31 18.44 15.41 -6.22
CA PHE A 31 19.32 14.32 -6.66
C PHE A 31 18.98 13.89 -8.09
N ASN A 32 17.70 13.66 -8.39
CA ASN A 32 17.24 13.32 -9.74
C ASN A 32 17.41 14.48 -10.71
N TYR A 33 17.31 15.74 -10.28
CA TYR A 33 17.54 16.87 -11.18
C TYR A 33 19.02 16.98 -11.58
N PHE A 34 19.94 16.88 -10.63
CA PHE A 34 21.38 17.05 -10.89
C PHE A 34 22.04 15.85 -11.56
N THR A 35 21.49 14.64 -11.41
CA THR A 35 22.09 13.41 -12.00
C THR A 35 21.63 13.14 -13.42
N GLN A 36 20.59 13.82 -13.91
CA GLN A 36 19.98 13.55 -15.21
C GLN A 36 20.41 14.62 -16.22
N LYS A 37 20.80 14.20 -17.43
CA LYS A 37 21.09 15.10 -18.54
C LYS A 37 19.83 15.26 -19.41
N ASN A 38 19.68 16.39 -20.09
CA ASN A 38 18.49 16.69 -20.90
C ASN A 38 18.16 15.60 -21.95
N ASP A 39 19.19 14.99 -22.53
CA ASP A 39 19.04 14.03 -23.64
C ASP A 39 19.20 12.56 -23.22
N PHE A 40 19.63 12.31 -21.98
CA PHE A 40 19.89 10.96 -21.49
C PHE A 40 19.53 10.82 -20.02
N VAL A 41 18.50 10.03 -19.75
CA VAL A 41 18.10 9.67 -18.39
C VAL A 41 18.88 8.45 -17.95
N LYS A 42 19.88 8.65 -17.07
CA LYS A 42 20.72 7.58 -16.53
C LYS A 42 20.12 7.07 -15.23
N TRP A 43 19.82 5.77 -15.18
CA TRP A 43 19.45 5.10 -13.96
C TRP A 43 20.62 4.32 -13.38
N LEU A 44 20.62 4.16 -12.06
CA LEU A 44 21.72 3.55 -11.31
C LEU A 44 21.50 2.05 -11.07
N SER A 45 20.40 1.48 -11.54
CA SER A 45 20.15 0.04 -11.53
C SER A 45 19.46 -0.42 -12.83
N PRO A 46 19.63 -1.69 -13.20
CA PRO A 46 18.89 -2.29 -14.31
C PRO A 46 17.37 -2.30 -14.08
N ASP A 47 16.92 -2.50 -12.84
CA ASP A 47 15.49 -2.49 -12.50
C ASP A 47 14.86 -1.11 -12.71
N GLU A 48 15.55 -0.05 -12.27
CA GLU A 48 15.12 1.33 -12.50
C GLU A 48 15.08 1.66 -13.99
N THR A 49 16.09 1.20 -14.74
CA THR A 49 16.16 1.36 -16.20
C THR A 49 14.98 0.70 -16.89
N ALA A 50 14.69 -0.56 -16.57
CA ALA A 50 13.56 -1.30 -17.13
C ALA A 50 12.23 -0.61 -16.80
N ASN A 51 12.00 -0.30 -15.52
CA ASN A 51 10.78 0.37 -15.08
C ASN A 51 10.60 1.72 -15.79
N TYR A 52 11.66 2.51 -15.97
CA TYR A 52 11.58 3.79 -16.65
C TYR A 52 11.21 3.63 -18.12
N ILE A 53 11.88 2.73 -18.83
CA ILE A 53 11.66 2.49 -20.25
C ILE A 53 10.20 2.08 -20.49
N PHE A 54 9.69 1.10 -19.75
CA PHE A 54 8.31 0.64 -19.93
C PHE A 54 7.27 1.65 -19.41
N THR A 55 7.58 2.43 -18.36
CA THR A 55 6.70 3.53 -17.90
C THR A 55 6.58 4.61 -18.98
N LYS A 56 7.70 4.99 -19.58
CA LYS A 56 7.75 5.97 -20.68
C LYS A 56 7.02 5.45 -21.91
N LEU A 57 7.30 4.21 -22.32
CA LEU A 57 6.64 3.58 -23.47
C LEU A 57 5.13 3.50 -23.29
N TYR A 58 4.66 3.05 -22.12
CA TYR A 58 3.24 2.96 -21.83
C TYR A 58 2.58 4.35 -21.78
N GLY A 59 3.23 5.31 -21.13
CA GLY A 59 2.70 6.67 -21.04
C GLY A 59 2.64 7.41 -22.37
N GLN A 60 3.56 7.14 -23.31
CA GLN A 60 3.61 7.83 -24.60
C GLN A 60 2.86 7.09 -25.72
N GLN A 61 2.86 5.76 -25.71
CA GLN A 61 2.38 4.93 -26.83
C GLN A 61 1.27 3.96 -26.42
N GLY A 62 0.99 3.82 -25.12
CA GLY A 62 0.05 2.80 -24.61
C GLY A 62 0.56 1.36 -24.74
N GLN A 63 1.86 1.16 -24.98
CA GLN A 63 2.49 -0.15 -25.16
C GLN A 63 3.42 -0.51 -24.00
N MET A 64 3.59 -1.80 -23.72
CA MET A 64 4.49 -2.33 -22.67
C MET A 64 5.51 -3.34 -23.19
N GLN A 65 5.73 -3.37 -24.49
CA GLN A 65 6.69 -4.27 -25.12
C GLN A 65 7.44 -3.56 -26.24
N LEU A 66 8.71 -3.89 -26.40
CA LEU A 66 9.59 -3.37 -27.46
C LEU A 66 10.02 -4.53 -28.34
N PHE A 67 10.01 -4.34 -29.65
CA PHE A 67 10.49 -5.36 -30.57
C PHE A 67 11.99 -5.18 -30.83
N GLU A 68 12.79 -6.21 -30.55
CA GLU A 68 14.21 -6.29 -30.85
C GLU A 68 14.42 -7.32 -31.97
N LYS A 69 14.56 -6.85 -33.21
CA LYS A 69 14.66 -7.70 -34.40
C LYS A 69 15.85 -8.66 -34.35
N TYR A 70 16.96 -8.27 -33.69
CA TYR A 70 18.15 -9.12 -33.63
C TYR A 70 17.95 -10.34 -32.73
N ASN A 71 16.98 -10.32 -31.81
CA ASN A 71 16.64 -11.47 -30.99
C ASN A 71 15.99 -12.62 -31.78
N LEU A 72 15.46 -12.37 -32.98
CA LEU A 72 15.03 -13.44 -33.88
C LEU A 72 16.20 -14.31 -34.36
N LEU A 73 17.37 -13.70 -34.52
CA LEU A 73 18.62 -14.38 -34.92
C LEU A 73 19.40 -14.88 -33.71
N ALA A 74 19.39 -14.11 -32.63
CA ALA A 74 20.15 -14.39 -31.41
C ALA A 74 19.39 -15.21 -30.37
N SER A 75 18.26 -15.82 -30.73
CA SER A 75 17.44 -16.67 -29.85
C SER A 75 17.12 -16.01 -28.50
N ASP A 76 16.66 -14.75 -28.53
CA ASP A 76 16.25 -13.98 -27.34
C ASP A 76 17.35 -13.70 -26.28
N ILE A 77 18.64 -13.87 -26.65
CA ILE A 77 19.78 -13.65 -25.76
C ILE A 77 20.08 -12.15 -25.57
N ILE A 78 19.79 -11.30 -26.56
CA ILE A 78 20.08 -9.86 -26.53
C ILE A 78 19.00 -9.15 -25.72
N ARG A 79 19.18 -9.09 -24.40
CA ARG A 79 18.27 -8.36 -23.51
C ARG A 79 19.02 -7.74 -22.33
N PRO A 80 18.71 -6.50 -21.93
CA PRO A 80 19.24 -5.94 -20.70
C PRO A 80 18.73 -6.73 -19.48
N ARG A 81 19.45 -6.65 -18.36
CA ARG A 81 18.96 -7.18 -17.09
C ARG A 81 17.60 -6.53 -16.73
N SER A 82 16.70 -7.32 -16.15
CA SER A 82 15.33 -6.93 -15.78
C SER A 82 14.36 -6.78 -16.97
N PHE A 83 14.78 -7.24 -18.15
CA PHE A 83 13.93 -7.48 -19.31
C PHE A 83 13.77 -8.99 -19.53
N ARG A 84 12.59 -9.38 -20.00
CA ARG A 84 12.32 -10.71 -20.54
C ARG A 84 12.17 -10.56 -22.05
N SER A 85 12.72 -11.50 -22.82
CA SER A 85 12.53 -11.56 -24.27
C SER A 85 11.80 -12.84 -24.62
N ASP A 86 10.70 -12.73 -25.37
CA ASP A 86 9.99 -13.87 -25.96
C ASP A 86 9.76 -13.58 -27.46
N TYR A 87 10.40 -14.34 -28.35
CA TYR A 87 10.28 -14.22 -29.81
C TYR A 87 10.58 -12.80 -30.33
N GLY A 88 11.65 -12.19 -29.81
CA GLY A 88 12.06 -10.82 -30.14
C GLY A 88 11.32 -9.71 -29.39
N TRP A 89 10.27 -10.03 -28.62
CA TRP A 89 9.56 -9.03 -27.82
C TRP A 89 10.15 -8.89 -26.42
N LEU A 90 10.73 -7.73 -26.15
CA LEU A 90 11.21 -7.31 -24.85
C LEU A 90 10.06 -6.80 -23.98
N LYS A 91 9.92 -7.35 -22.77
CA LYS A 91 8.86 -7.07 -21.80
C LYS A 91 9.46 -6.83 -20.40
N PRO A 92 8.80 -6.11 -19.50
CA PRO A 92 9.30 -5.91 -18.13
C PRO A 92 9.40 -7.25 -17.38
N VAL A 93 10.43 -7.45 -16.55
CA VAL A 93 10.41 -8.56 -15.57
C VAL A 93 9.62 -8.17 -14.31
N SER A 94 9.64 -6.88 -13.99
CA SER A 94 9.16 -6.29 -12.74
C SER A 94 7.63 -6.28 -12.58
N PHE A 95 7.17 -5.81 -11.41
CA PHE A 95 5.74 -5.63 -11.14
C PHE A 95 5.16 -4.47 -11.96
N LEU A 96 4.05 -4.74 -12.66
CA LEU A 96 3.45 -3.78 -13.60
C LEU A 96 2.77 -2.58 -12.94
N GLY A 97 2.41 -2.64 -11.65
CA GLY A 97 1.61 -1.59 -11.01
C GLY A 97 2.27 -0.21 -11.04
N MET A 98 3.59 -0.14 -10.81
CA MET A 98 4.32 1.14 -10.90
C MET A 98 4.29 1.68 -12.33
N ILE A 99 4.58 0.82 -13.33
CA ILE A 99 4.57 1.17 -14.76
C ILE A 99 3.20 1.72 -15.17
N LEU A 100 2.13 1.07 -14.74
CA LEU A 100 0.76 1.48 -15.05
C LEU A 100 0.38 2.82 -14.40
N VAL A 101 0.61 2.96 -13.09
CA VAL A 101 0.24 4.17 -12.36
C VAL A 101 1.05 5.35 -12.86
N TYR A 102 2.37 5.20 -13.01
CA TYR A 102 3.24 6.28 -13.46
C TYR A 102 3.04 6.58 -14.94
N GLY A 103 2.91 5.56 -15.79
CA GLY A 103 2.66 5.76 -17.21
C GLY A 103 1.31 6.42 -17.46
N LYS A 104 0.28 6.15 -16.63
CA LYS A 104 -0.97 6.91 -16.71
C LYS A 104 -0.77 8.39 -16.38
N LEU A 105 0.03 8.72 -15.37
CA LEU A 105 0.38 10.12 -15.06
C LEU A 105 1.17 10.76 -16.22
N VAL A 106 2.08 10.02 -16.84
CA VAL A 106 2.84 10.46 -18.02
C VAL A 106 1.91 10.74 -19.20
N SER A 107 0.91 9.89 -19.44
CA SER A 107 -0.07 10.10 -20.53
C SER A 107 -0.88 11.39 -20.38
N LEU A 108 -1.01 11.90 -19.15
CA LEU A 108 -1.69 13.17 -18.84
C LEU A 108 -0.74 14.37 -18.81
N THR A 109 0.58 14.13 -18.79
CA THR A 109 1.59 15.15 -18.57
C THR A 109 2.77 14.98 -19.54
N SER A 110 3.94 14.55 -19.04
CA SER A 110 5.15 14.32 -19.83
C SER A 110 6.03 13.29 -19.14
N TYR A 111 6.83 12.53 -19.89
CA TYR A 111 7.76 11.55 -19.32
C TYR A 111 8.86 12.21 -18.46
N LYS A 112 9.09 13.52 -18.60
CA LYS A 112 10.04 14.30 -17.80
C LYS A 112 9.68 14.32 -16.31
N VAL A 113 8.42 14.05 -15.94
CA VAL A 113 8.01 14.02 -14.52
C VAL A 113 8.38 12.73 -13.80
N ILE A 114 8.68 11.64 -14.53
CA ILE A 114 8.91 10.30 -13.97
C ILE A 114 9.92 10.33 -12.80
N PRO A 115 11.09 10.99 -12.90
CA PRO A 115 12.09 11.01 -11.82
C PRO A 115 11.61 11.69 -10.53
N TYR A 116 10.52 12.46 -10.57
CA TYR A 116 9.99 13.21 -9.43
C TYR A 116 8.75 12.55 -8.81
N LEU A 117 8.16 11.54 -9.46
CA LEU A 117 6.93 10.90 -8.98
C LEU A 117 7.12 10.17 -7.65
N THR A 118 8.21 9.42 -7.48
CA THR A 118 8.50 8.71 -6.22
C THR A 118 8.82 9.67 -5.06
N PRO A 119 9.71 10.67 -5.21
CA PRO A 119 9.89 11.72 -4.20
C PRO A 119 8.57 12.40 -3.79
N LEU A 120 7.70 12.69 -4.77
CA LEU A 120 6.40 13.33 -4.51
C LEU A 120 5.49 12.40 -3.69
N LEU A 121 5.39 11.13 -4.09
CA LEU A 121 4.62 10.14 -3.33
C LEU A 121 5.21 9.93 -1.94
N ALA A 122 6.54 9.93 -1.78
CA ALA A 122 7.19 9.80 -0.49
C ALA A 122 6.82 10.95 0.47
N ALA A 123 6.86 12.18 -0.04
CA ALA A 123 6.43 13.36 0.72
C ALA A 123 4.95 13.24 1.16
N LEU A 124 4.08 12.75 0.28
CA LEU A 124 2.69 12.44 0.64
C LEU A 124 2.61 11.33 1.69
N GLY A 125 3.47 10.32 1.58
CA GLY A 125 3.65 9.22 2.53
C GLY A 125 3.92 9.71 3.95
N ILE A 126 4.79 10.70 4.13
CA ILE A 126 5.10 11.31 5.44
C ILE A 126 3.82 11.89 6.08
N ILE A 127 2.98 12.56 5.28
CA ILE A 127 1.71 13.13 5.76
C ILE A 127 0.74 12.03 6.17
N PHE A 128 0.55 11.00 5.35
CA PHE A 128 -0.36 9.91 5.69
C PHE A 128 0.14 9.03 6.83
N TYR A 129 1.46 8.87 6.96
CA TYR A 129 2.08 8.23 8.11
C TYR A 129 1.74 8.99 9.40
N TYR A 130 1.91 10.32 9.43
CA TYR A 130 1.45 11.14 10.55
C TYR A 130 -0.04 10.95 10.84
N LEU A 131 -0.90 10.97 9.82
CA LEU A 131 -2.35 10.85 10.00
C LEU A 131 -2.75 9.49 10.57
N LEU A 132 -2.08 8.41 10.14
CA LEU A 132 -2.29 7.06 10.65
C LEU A 132 -1.79 6.93 12.10
N ILE A 133 -0.55 7.32 12.39
CA ILE A 133 0.02 7.25 13.73
C ILE A 133 -0.74 8.15 14.71
N LYS A 134 -1.20 9.33 14.26
CA LYS A 134 -2.02 10.25 15.08
C LYS A 134 -3.29 9.58 15.58
N ARG A 135 -3.87 8.70 14.77
CA ARG A 135 -5.08 7.97 15.11
C ARG A 135 -4.84 6.89 16.16
N ILE A 136 -3.68 6.24 16.12
CA ILE A 136 -3.36 5.10 16.99
C ILE A 136 -2.76 5.60 18.32
N PHE A 137 -1.80 6.53 18.25
CA PHE A 137 -0.96 6.94 19.37
C PHE A 137 -1.09 8.43 19.76
N GLY A 138 -1.94 9.19 19.06
CA GLY A 138 -2.16 10.61 19.34
C GLY A 138 -1.17 11.56 18.65
N ARG A 139 -1.44 12.88 18.78
CA ARG A 139 -0.79 13.92 17.94
C ARG A 139 0.70 14.11 18.19
N ARG A 140 1.16 13.97 19.44
CA ARG A 140 2.56 14.24 19.82
C ARG A 140 3.48 13.15 19.26
N ILE A 141 3.14 11.89 19.52
CA ILE A 141 3.89 10.72 19.02
C ILE A 141 3.91 10.74 17.49
N ALA A 142 2.76 10.97 16.85
CA ALA A 142 2.69 11.03 15.39
C ALA A 142 3.60 12.07 14.74
N PHE A 143 3.69 13.26 15.35
CA PHE A 143 4.55 14.31 14.83
C PHE A 143 6.02 13.90 14.88
N VAL A 144 6.48 13.38 16.03
CA VAL A 144 7.85 12.88 16.19
C VAL A 144 8.14 11.72 15.23
N SER A 145 7.23 10.73 15.14
CA SER A 145 7.39 9.60 14.22
C SER A 145 7.50 10.04 12.76
N ALA A 146 6.74 11.05 12.34
CA ALA A 146 6.81 11.55 10.98
C ALA A 146 8.10 12.32 10.68
N LEU A 147 8.63 13.07 11.66
CA LEU A 147 9.97 13.68 11.55
C LEU A 147 11.05 12.60 11.44
N LEU A 148 10.99 11.54 12.27
CA LEU A 148 11.92 10.42 12.21
C LEU A 148 11.87 9.71 10.86
N LEU A 149 10.67 9.49 10.29
CA LEU A 149 10.52 8.91 8.96
C LEU A 149 11.12 9.81 7.88
N ALA A 150 10.90 11.13 7.94
CA ALA A 150 11.45 12.08 6.99
C ALA A 150 12.99 12.13 7.01
N SER A 151 13.61 11.89 8.18
CA SER A 151 15.05 11.80 8.34
C SER A 151 15.60 10.37 8.21
N PHE A 152 14.76 9.36 7.95
CA PHE A 152 15.20 7.97 7.97
C PHE A 152 16.03 7.65 6.71
N PRO A 153 17.31 7.24 6.83
CA PRO A 153 18.21 7.12 5.68
C PRO A 153 17.70 6.16 4.60
N VAL A 154 17.10 5.04 4.99
CA VAL A 154 16.54 4.07 4.05
C VAL A 154 15.37 4.67 3.26
N TYR A 155 14.52 5.47 3.91
CA TYR A 155 13.40 6.12 3.25
C TYR A 155 13.89 7.20 2.28
N ILE A 156 14.88 8.00 2.67
CA ILE A 156 15.52 9.00 1.79
C ILE A 156 16.18 8.34 0.58
N TYR A 157 16.95 7.26 0.80
CA TYR A 157 17.66 6.53 -0.25
C TYR A 157 16.69 6.00 -1.30
N TYR A 158 15.68 5.23 -0.89
CA TYR A 158 14.70 4.69 -1.84
C TYR A 158 13.77 5.75 -2.43
N SER A 159 13.56 6.88 -1.76
CA SER A 159 12.78 7.99 -2.33
C SER A 159 13.55 8.74 -3.41
N SER A 160 14.88 8.84 -3.26
CA SER A 160 15.77 9.45 -4.26
C SER A 160 15.99 8.53 -5.46
N ARG A 161 15.82 7.21 -5.29
CA ARG A 161 15.90 6.18 -6.33
C ARG A 161 14.53 5.89 -6.94
N SER A 162 14.09 6.80 -7.81
CA SER A 162 12.68 6.99 -8.13
C SER A 162 11.98 5.83 -8.85
N MET A 163 12.69 4.85 -9.39
CA MET A 163 12.09 3.76 -10.17
C MET A 163 12.13 2.40 -9.44
N PHE A 164 12.18 2.41 -8.10
CA PHE A 164 11.92 1.24 -7.27
C PHE A 164 10.50 1.20 -6.73
N HIS A 165 9.92 0.00 -6.70
CA HIS A 165 8.55 -0.24 -6.25
C HIS A 165 8.31 0.00 -4.75
N ASN A 166 9.36 0.02 -3.94
CA ASN A 166 9.30 0.00 -2.47
C ASN A 166 8.51 1.17 -1.91
N VAL A 167 8.86 2.40 -2.31
CA VAL A 167 8.26 3.60 -1.75
C VAL A 167 6.80 3.75 -2.19
N PRO A 168 6.44 3.61 -3.48
CA PRO A 168 5.03 3.69 -3.88
C PRO A 168 4.17 2.59 -3.24
N PHE A 169 4.69 1.37 -3.10
CA PHE A 169 4.02 0.30 -2.34
C PHE A 169 3.71 0.75 -0.91
N MET A 170 4.72 1.21 -0.17
CA MET A 170 4.57 1.63 1.22
C MET A 170 3.61 2.81 1.35
N VAL A 171 3.69 3.80 0.47
CA VAL A 171 2.83 4.99 0.49
C VAL A 171 1.37 4.61 0.22
N PHE A 172 1.10 3.82 -0.83
CA PHE A 172 -0.26 3.37 -1.11
C PHE A 172 -0.82 2.51 0.02
N LEU A 173 0.00 1.64 0.63
CA LEU A 173 -0.40 0.85 1.79
C LEU A 173 -0.74 1.75 2.98
N LEU A 174 0.08 2.76 3.30
CA LEU A 174 -0.18 3.72 4.38
C LEU A 174 -1.48 4.51 4.17
N ILE A 175 -1.72 4.98 2.94
CA ILE A 175 -2.95 5.68 2.58
C ILE A 175 -4.17 4.75 2.74
N GLY A 176 -4.06 3.52 2.22
CA GLY A 176 -5.10 2.51 2.31
C GLY A 176 -5.42 2.10 3.74
N LEU A 177 -4.40 1.91 4.59
CA LEU A 177 -4.56 1.63 6.02
C LEU A 177 -5.17 2.82 6.76
N TYR A 178 -4.78 4.05 6.43
CA TYR A 178 -5.39 5.25 7.01
C TYR A 178 -6.90 5.30 6.72
N PHE A 179 -7.32 5.14 5.47
CA PHE A 179 -8.75 5.13 5.14
C PHE A 179 -9.49 3.92 5.72
N SER A 180 -8.86 2.74 5.74
CA SER A 180 -9.42 1.55 6.38
C SER A 180 -9.63 1.75 7.87
N SER A 181 -8.68 2.42 8.54
CA SER A 181 -8.77 2.72 9.96
C SER A 181 -9.96 3.61 10.29
N LEU A 182 -10.45 4.43 9.34
CA LEU A 182 -11.63 5.30 9.47
C LEU A 182 -12.97 4.53 9.47
N LEU A 183 -13.00 3.27 9.03
CA LEU A 183 -14.24 2.49 8.87
C LEU A 183 -14.98 2.10 10.16
N PRO A 184 -14.29 1.68 11.25
CA PRO A 184 -14.93 1.21 12.49
C PRO A 184 -15.58 2.33 13.31
N GLN A 185 -15.36 3.61 12.99
CA GLN A 185 -15.92 4.72 13.77
C GLN A 185 -17.45 4.77 13.61
N ASN A 186 -18.16 4.34 14.65
CA ASN A 186 -19.53 4.76 14.90
C ASN A 186 -19.50 6.19 15.47
N ASN A 187 -20.47 7.03 15.11
CA ASN A 187 -20.51 8.48 15.40
C ASN A 187 -20.67 8.80 16.91
N LEU A 188 -20.31 7.89 17.81
CA LEU A 188 -20.64 7.94 19.23
C LEU A 188 -19.54 8.51 20.12
N THR A 189 -18.34 8.80 19.62
CA THR A 189 -17.30 9.40 20.45
C THR A 189 -17.23 10.91 20.27
N ARG A 190 -18.16 11.56 20.95
CA ARG A 190 -18.09 12.90 21.56
C ARG A 190 -16.86 13.07 22.51
N ARG A 191 -15.79 12.27 22.34
CA ARG A 191 -14.56 12.25 23.17
C ARG A 191 -13.53 13.29 22.76
N ASP A 192 -13.68 13.90 21.58
CA ASP A 192 -12.95 15.10 21.18
C ASP A 192 -13.75 16.38 21.45
N ALA A 193 -14.90 16.30 22.14
CA ALA A 193 -15.34 17.48 22.87
C ALA A 193 -14.14 17.84 23.75
N PRO A 194 -13.53 19.03 23.60
CA PRO A 194 -12.50 19.44 24.54
C PRO A 194 -13.06 19.11 25.91
N GLU A 195 -12.23 18.59 26.82
CA GLU A 195 -12.51 18.78 28.22
C GLU A 195 -12.88 20.26 28.32
N LEU A 196 -14.18 20.55 28.36
CA LEU A 196 -14.72 21.65 29.10
C LEU A 196 -14.20 21.26 30.45
N ILE A 197 -12.98 21.71 30.73
CA ILE A 197 -12.40 21.86 32.04
C ILE A 197 -13.60 22.36 32.77
N SER A 198 -14.18 21.44 33.54
CA SER A 198 -15.24 21.75 34.45
C SER A 198 -14.53 22.65 35.44
N THR A 199 -14.40 23.93 35.07
CA THR A 199 -14.42 25.05 35.95
C THR A 199 -15.83 25.05 36.57
N LYS A 200 -16.20 23.95 37.23
CA LYS A 200 -16.60 24.01 38.62
C LYS A 200 -15.47 24.77 39.34
N LYS A 201 -15.48 26.10 39.13
CA LYS A 201 -15.54 27.02 40.26
C LYS A 201 -16.44 26.30 41.25
N ILE A 202 -15.81 25.78 42.29
CA ILE A 202 -16.46 25.36 43.52
C ILE A 202 -17.26 26.59 43.94
N LYS A 203 -18.51 26.67 43.48
CA LYS A 203 -19.51 27.55 44.05
C LYS A 203 -19.69 26.96 45.43
N LYS A 204 -19.09 27.62 46.43
CA LYS A 204 -19.41 27.41 47.85
C LYS A 204 -20.91 27.19 47.94
N ILE A 205 -21.29 25.99 48.37
CA ILE A 205 -22.68 25.58 48.53
C ILE A 205 -23.23 26.40 49.68
N ASN A 206 -24.11 27.37 49.38
CA ASN A 206 -25.06 27.88 50.36
C ASN A 206 -26.17 26.81 50.47
N PRO A 207 -26.39 26.19 51.64
CA PRO A 207 -27.26 25.03 51.78
C PRO A 207 -28.79 25.31 51.81
N LEU A 208 -29.30 26.37 51.15
CA LEU A 208 -30.69 26.82 51.36
C LEU A 208 -31.55 27.03 50.10
N ASN A 209 -31.19 26.46 48.94
CA ASN A 209 -32.08 26.50 47.78
C ASN A 209 -32.85 25.19 47.60
N PRO A 210 -34.19 25.24 47.42
CA PRO A 210 -35.05 24.07 47.28
C PRO A 210 -34.76 23.28 45.99
N PRO A 211 -35.17 22.00 45.93
CA PRO A 211 -34.91 21.12 44.80
C PRO A 211 -35.53 21.69 43.51
N LEU A 212 -34.66 22.03 42.55
CA LEU A 212 -35.07 22.45 41.22
C LEU A 212 -35.82 21.31 40.52
N GLN A 213 -37.12 21.53 40.30
CA GLN A 213 -38.02 20.64 39.58
C GLN A 213 -37.50 20.36 38.16
N GLY A 214 -37.39 19.06 37.86
CA GLY A 214 -37.64 18.46 36.54
C GLY A 214 -37.30 19.27 35.28
N GLY A 215 -36.04 19.64 35.10
CA GLY A 215 -35.57 20.15 33.81
C GLY A 215 -35.69 19.05 32.75
N GLN A 216 -36.73 19.13 31.91
CA GLN A 216 -36.90 18.27 30.74
C GLN A 216 -35.64 18.34 29.88
N TYR A 217 -34.85 17.27 29.88
CA TYR A 217 -33.77 17.09 28.93
C TYR A 217 -34.39 17.01 27.53
N LYS A 218 -34.41 18.14 26.81
CA LYS A 218 -34.67 18.16 25.36
C LYS A 218 -33.66 17.21 24.72
N LYS A 219 -34.11 15.99 24.38
CA LYS A 219 -33.39 15.09 23.47
C LYS A 219 -33.17 15.88 22.19
N ASN A 220 -31.94 16.37 21.99
CA ASN A 220 -31.58 17.01 20.74
C ASN A 220 -31.96 16.06 19.61
N PRO A 221 -32.71 16.54 18.59
CA PRO A 221 -33.15 15.68 17.51
C PRO A 221 -31.92 15.02 16.88
N PRO A 222 -31.98 13.73 16.55
CA PRO A 222 -30.87 13.02 15.93
C PRO A 222 -30.43 13.82 14.70
N SER A 223 -29.28 14.49 14.79
CA SER A 223 -28.76 15.34 13.73
C SER A 223 -28.70 14.51 12.45
N LYS A 224 -29.40 14.96 11.39
CA LYS A 224 -29.58 14.27 10.11
C LYS A 224 -28.28 13.59 9.64
N GLY A 225 -28.19 12.28 9.88
CA GLY A 225 -26.99 11.45 9.76
C GLY A 225 -26.59 11.02 8.34
N GLY A 226 -27.11 11.67 7.30
CA GLY A 226 -26.87 11.28 5.89
C GLY A 226 -25.43 11.49 5.45
N LEU A 227 -24.85 12.66 5.74
CA LEU A 227 -23.48 13.02 5.32
C LEU A 227 -22.42 12.09 5.92
N GLY A 228 -22.69 11.53 7.11
CA GLY A 228 -21.82 10.57 7.77
C GLY A 228 -21.81 9.19 7.09
N ARG A 229 -22.90 8.79 6.42
CA ARG A 229 -23.00 7.49 5.74
C ARG A 229 -22.21 7.50 4.44
N PHE A 230 -22.36 8.55 3.63
CA PHE A 230 -21.66 8.69 2.35
C PHE A 230 -20.14 8.77 2.53
N LYS A 231 -19.65 9.56 3.50
CA LYS A 231 -18.21 9.63 3.81
C LYS A 231 -17.59 8.27 4.12
N ARG A 232 -18.31 7.38 4.80
CA ARG A 232 -17.83 6.02 5.14
C ARG A 232 -17.74 5.11 3.92
N ILE A 233 -18.63 5.28 2.94
CA ILE A 233 -18.57 4.57 1.66
C ILE A 233 -17.32 5.01 0.90
N ILE A 234 -17.07 6.32 0.84
CA ILE A 234 -15.84 6.87 0.24
C ILE A 234 -14.60 6.30 0.94
N PHE A 235 -14.56 6.27 2.27
CA PHE A 235 -13.40 5.70 2.98
C PHE A 235 -13.21 4.21 2.70
N ALA A 236 -14.28 3.44 2.50
CA ALA A 236 -14.18 2.02 2.15
C ALA A 236 -13.61 1.86 0.73
N ALA A 237 -14.13 2.63 -0.22
CA ALA A 237 -13.65 2.66 -1.59
C ALA A 237 -12.18 3.08 -1.68
N LEU A 238 -11.78 4.17 -1.00
CA LEU A 238 -10.40 4.64 -0.96
C LEU A 238 -9.49 3.63 -0.25
N GLY A 239 -9.92 3.05 0.87
CA GLY A 239 -9.14 2.03 1.58
C GLY A 239 -8.84 0.82 0.69
N GLY A 240 -9.87 0.30 0.02
CA GLY A 240 -9.74 -0.85 -0.89
C GLY A 240 -8.89 -0.51 -2.11
N GLY A 241 -9.18 0.62 -2.75
CA GLY A 241 -8.47 1.08 -3.94
C GLY A 241 -6.97 1.29 -3.69
N PHE A 242 -6.59 1.97 -2.60
CA PHE A 242 -5.18 2.20 -2.29
C PHE A 242 -4.45 0.93 -1.83
N ILE A 243 -5.11 0.01 -1.11
CA ILE A 243 -4.52 -1.30 -0.82
C ILE A 243 -4.33 -2.12 -2.11
N GLY A 244 -5.29 -2.08 -3.03
CA GLY A 244 -5.15 -2.67 -4.36
C GLY A 244 -3.99 -2.06 -5.16
N LEU A 245 -3.84 -0.72 -5.13
CA LEU A 245 -2.70 -0.01 -5.72
C LEU A 245 -1.35 -0.44 -5.11
N ALA A 246 -1.31 -0.68 -3.79
CA ALA A 246 -0.13 -1.23 -3.15
C ALA A 246 0.18 -2.64 -3.69
N ILE A 247 -0.81 -3.54 -3.70
CA ILE A 247 -0.66 -4.92 -4.17
C ILE A 247 -0.17 -4.97 -5.63
N ILE A 248 -0.73 -4.17 -6.54
CA ILE A 248 -0.25 -4.17 -7.93
C ILE A 248 1.18 -3.63 -8.06
N THR A 249 1.60 -2.73 -7.17
CA THR A 249 2.93 -2.13 -7.19
C THR A 249 3.99 -3.15 -6.79
N ARG A 250 3.68 -4.05 -5.84
CA ARG A 250 4.52 -5.20 -5.48
C ARG A 250 3.64 -6.40 -5.14
N THR A 251 3.38 -7.24 -6.13
CA THR A 251 2.47 -8.39 -5.99
C THR A 251 2.99 -9.44 -5.01
N SER A 252 4.32 -9.56 -4.86
CA SER A 252 4.94 -10.46 -3.89
C SER A 252 4.52 -10.18 -2.43
N GLU A 253 4.20 -8.93 -2.10
CA GLU A 253 3.83 -8.54 -0.73
C GLU A 253 2.43 -9.04 -0.36
N LEU A 254 1.61 -9.44 -1.34
CA LEU A 254 0.29 -10.03 -1.10
C LEU A 254 0.37 -11.27 -0.23
N LEU A 255 1.47 -12.04 -0.32
CA LEU A 255 1.69 -13.27 0.43
C LEU A 255 1.60 -13.06 1.94
N TRP A 256 2.13 -11.95 2.47
CA TRP A 256 2.05 -11.63 3.89
C TRP A 256 0.96 -10.59 4.20
N LEU A 257 0.69 -9.68 3.27
CA LEU A 257 -0.33 -8.64 3.47
C LEU A 257 -1.73 -9.24 3.55
N GLY A 258 -2.04 -10.28 2.74
CA GLY A 258 -3.31 -10.99 2.76
C GLY A 258 -3.67 -11.52 4.16
N PRO A 259 -2.81 -12.35 4.78
CA PRO A 259 -3.00 -12.82 6.15
C PRO A 259 -3.16 -11.67 7.18
N VAL A 260 -2.34 -10.62 7.09
CA VAL A 260 -2.43 -9.48 8.01
C VAL A 260 -3.78 -8.76 7.87
N LEU A 261 -4.23 -8.49 6.65
CA LEU A 261 -5.53 -7.86 6.39
C LEU A 261 -6.69 -8.74 6.85
N LEU A 262 -6.59 -10.06 6.66
CA LEU A 262 -7.58 -11.01 7.14
C LEU A 262 -7.68 -10.98 8.67
N ILE A 263 -6.55 -11.00 9.37
CA ILE A 263 -6.49 -10.92 10.84
C ILE A 263 -7.07 -9.58 11.32
N LEU A 264 -6.67 -8.45 10.71
CA LEU A 264 -7.20 -7.14 11.05
C LEU A 264 -8.71 -7.06 10.86
N TRP A 265 -9.23 -7.69 9.81
CA TRP A 265 -10.67 -7.80 9.59
C TRP A 265 -11.35 -8.67 10.64
N LEU A 266 -10.79 -9.86 10.95
CA LEU A 266 -11.32 -10.77 11.97
C LEU A 266 -11.38 -10.13 13.36
N PHE A 267 -10.47 -9.22 13.71
CA PHE A 267 -10.56 -8.48 14.99
C PHE A 267 -11.56 -7.31 14.96
N ASN A 268 -12.04 -6.92 13.78
CA ASN A 268 -12.92 -5.77 13.59
C ASN A 268 -14.26 -6.12 12.92
N PHE A 269 -14.59 -7.41 12.75
CA PHE A 269 -15.77 -7.86 12.00
C PHE A 269 -17.08 -7.32 12.60
N THR A 270 -17.18 -7.21 13.92
CA THR A 270 -18.37 -6.66 14.61
C THR A 270 -18.51 -5.14 14.41
N LYS A 271 -17.40 -4.44 14.10
CA LYS A 271 -17.37 -2.98 13.94
C LYS A 271 -17.58 -2.55 12.48
N ILE A 272 -17.26 -3.42 11.53
CA ILE A 272 -17.32 -3.13 10.09
C ILE A 272 -18.55 -3.83 9.51
N LYS A 273 -19.53 -3.03 9.04
CA LYS A 273 -20.71 -3.57 8.33
C LYS A 273 -20.30 -4.26 7.03
N LEU A 274 -20.93 -5.39 6.71
CA LEU A 274 -20.67 -6.17 5.50
C LEU A 274 -20.70 -5.33 4.21
N SER A 275 -21.64 -4.39 4.09
CA SER A 275 -21.71 -3.51 2.91
C SER A 275 -20.46 -2.67 2.69
N LYS A 276 -19.79 -2.21 3.76
CA LYS A 276 -18.52 -1.47 3.64
C LYS A 276 -17.39 -2.40 3.21
N LEU A 277 -17.38 -3.62 3.72
CA LEU A 277 -16.41 -4.65 3.33
C LEU A 277 -16.54 -4.99 1.85
N LEU A 278 -17.76 -5.18 1.35
CA LEU A 278 -18.01 -5.43 -0.07
C LEU A 278 -17.50 -4.28 -0.94
N ILE A 279 -17.79 -3.02 -0.58
CA ILE A 279 -17.28 -1.85 -1.32
C ILE A 279 -15.75 -1.81 -1.31
N PHE A 280 -15.13 -2.08 -0.16
CA PHE A 280 -13.68 -2.19 -0.04
C PHE A 280 -13.12 -3.26 -0.98
N ILE A 281 -13.69 -4.47 -0.98
CA ILE A 281 -13.26 -5.58 -1.85
C ILE A 281 -13.46 -5.24 -3.33
N CYS A 282 -14.59 -4.62 -3.69
CA CYS A 282 -14.85 -4.18 -5.06
C CYS A 282 -13.78 -3.19 -5.55
N PHE A 283 -13.46 -2.15 -4.78
CA PHE A 283 -12.44 -1.17 -5.17
C PHE A 283 -11.01 -1.75 -5.14
N LEU A 284 -10.73 -2.70 -4.26
CA LEU A 284 -9.49 -3.49 -4.30
C LEU A 284 -9.41 -4.26 -5.63
N GLY A 285 -10.46 -4.99 -6.00
CA GLY A 285 -10.53 -5.74 -7.25
C GLY A 285 -10.40 -4.84 -8.49
N LEU A 286 -11.09 -3.69 -8.50
CA LEU A 286 -11.00 -2.70 -9.58
C LEU A 286 -9.56 -2.20 -9.78
N ALA A 287 -8.80 -1.99 -8.70
CA ALA A 287 -7.40 -1.59 -8.80
C ALA A 287 -6.48 -2.70 -9.35
N LEU A 288 -6.85 -3.98 -9.21
CA LEU A 288 -6.11 -5.12 -9.75
C LEU A 288 -6.35 -5.32 -11.27
N LEU A 289 -7.50 -4.91 -11.80
CA LEU A 289 -7.89 -5.17 -13.19
C LEU A 289 -6.86 -4.73 -14.25
N PRO A 290 -6.24 -3.53 -14.17
CA PRO A 290 -5.25 -3.12 -15.16
C PRO A 290 -4.03 -4.04 -15.22
N VAL A 291 -3.57 -4.55 -14.07
CA VAL A 291 -2.46 -5.53 -14.04
C VAL A 291 -2.90 -6.88 -14.58
N ALA A 292 -4.09 -7.35 -14.22
CA ALA A 292 -4.59 -8.63 -14.74
C ALA A 292 -4.70 -8.61 -16.27
N TYR A 293 -5.20 -7.51 -16.84
CA TYR A 293 -5.25 -7.29 -18.29
C TYR A 293 -3.86 -7.33 -18.92
N TRP A 294 -2.91 -6.53 -18.42
CA TRP A 294 -1.58 -6.48 -19.02
C TRP A 294 -0.75 -7.75 -18.78
N ASN A 295 -0.96 -8.46 -17.68
CA ASN A 295 -0.37 -9.78 -17.48
C ASN A 295 -0.88 -10.78 -18.52
N GLN A 296 -2.18 -10.75 -18.86
CA GLN A 296 -2.72 -11.59 -19.93
C GLN A 296 -2.05 -11.28 -21.27
N VAL A 297 -1.92 -10.00 -21.61
CA VAL A 297 -1.32 -9.55 -22.87
C VAL A 297 0.16 -9.92 -22.95
N LEU A 298 0.91 -9.72 -21.88
CA LEU A 298 2.37 -9.89 -21.88
C LEU A 298 2.80 -11.34 -21.65
N TYR A 299 2.12 -12.07 -20.77
CA TYR A 299 2.56 -13.39 -20.30
C TYR A 299 1.55 -14.51 -20.56
N GLY A 300 0.38 -14.22 -21.16
CA GLY A 300 -0.63 -15.21 -21.47
C GLY A 300 -1.41 -15.72 -20.24
N SER A 301 -1.30 -15.06 -19.09
CA SER A 301 -2.02 -15.43 -17.86
C SER A 301 -2.31 -14.21 -17.00
N TRP A 302 -3.46 -14.19 -16.30
CA TRP A 302 -3.85 -13.07 -15.43
C TRP A 302 -2.98 -12.94 -14.17
N TRP A 303 -2.38 -14.05 -13.73
CA TRP A 303 -1.70 -14.16 -12.44
C TRP A 303 -0.18 -14.28 -12.57
N GLN A 304 0.31 -14.65 -13.76
CA GLN A 304 1.75 -14.76 -14.00
C GLN A 304 2.34 -13.40 -14.35
N GLY A 305 3.55 -13.17 -13.87
CA GLY A 305 4.34 -11.98 -14.17
C GLY A 305 5.62 -12.31 -14.93
N GLY A 306 6.51 -11.33 -15.02
CA GLY A 306 7.82 -11.48 -15.63
C GLY A 306 8.82 -12.31 -14.81
N TYR A 307 8.50 -12.62 -13.54
CA TYR A 307 9.35 -13.42 -12.61
C TYR A 307 9.05 -14.92 -12.68
N PRO A 308 9.95 -15.75 -13.27
CA PRO A 308 9.75 -17.19 -13.37
C PRO A 308 9.62 -17.89 -12.01
N GLU A 309 10.39 -17.46 -11.02
CA GLU A 309 10.40 -18.02 -9.67
C GLU A 309 9.07 -17.80 -8.97
N MET A 310 8.51 -16.60 -9.10
CA MET A 310 7.19 -16.28 -8.57
C MET A 310 6.12 -17.12 -9.27
N ASN A 311 6.18 -17.22 -10.60
CA ASN A 311 5.24 -18.04 -11.37
C ASN A 311 5.28 -19.52 -10.95
N ARG A 312 6.49 -20.05 -10.69
CA ARG A 312 6.68 -21.42 -10.18
C ARG A 312 6.09 -21.59 -8.78
N SER A 313 6.30 -20.64 -7.88
CA SER A 313 5.72 -20.65 -6.54
C SER A 313 4.18 -20.64 -6.60
N LEU A 314 3.60 -19.77 -7.44
CA LEU A 314 2.14 -19.72 -7.66
C LEU A 314 1.59 -21.04 -8.20
N ALA A 315 2.26 -21.64 -9.19
CA ALA A 315 1.87 -22.93 -9.74
C ALA A 315 1.94 -24.06 -8.68
N ASN A 316 3.01 -24.10 -7.89
CA ASN A 316 3.19 -25.07 -6.81
C ASN A 316 2.11 -24.93 -5.73
N ILE A 317 1.81 -23.69 -5.32
CA ILE A 317 0.74 -23.40 -4.35
C ILE A 317 -0.61 -23.85 -4.92
N GLY A 318 -0.92 -23.49 -6.17
CA GLY A 318 -2.17 -23.89 -6.83
C GLY A 318 -2.35 -25.41 -6.89
N GLN A 319 -1.30 -26.15 -7.26
CA GLN A 319 -1.31 -27.61 -7.28
C GLN A 319 -1.45 -28.21 -5.87
N ALA A 320 -0.74 -27.67 -4.87
CA ALA A 320 -0.85 -28.14 -3.48
C ALA A 320 -2.24 -27.90 -2.90
N SER A 321 -2.83 -26.73 -3.16
CA SER A 321 -4.20 -26.40 -2.73
C SER A 321 -5.25 -27.27 -3.41
N ALA A 322 -5.12 -27.54 -4.73
CA ALA A 322 -6.04 -28.43 -5.45
C ALA A 322 -6.01 -29.86 -4.87
N LYS A 323 -4.81 -30.39 -4.58
CA LYS A 323 -4.66 -31.69 -3.91
C LYS A 323 -5.30 -31.70 -2.52
N LEU A 324 -5.12 -30.64 -1.73
CA LEU A 324 -5.73 -30.56 -0.40
C LEU A 324 -7.26 -30.59 -0.48
N VAL A 325 -7.86 -29.88 -1.43
CA VAL A 325 -9.33 -29.87 -1.62
C VAL A 325 -9.83 -31.23 -2.10
N GLN A 326 -9.18 -31.82 -3.12
CA GLN A 326 -9.55 -33.15 -3.64
C GLN A 326 -9.48 -34.21 -2.54
N ASN A 327 -8.41 -34.23 -1.74
CA ASN A 327 -8.27 -35.18 -0.64
C ASN A 327 -9.30 -34.94 0.47
N THR A 328 -9.63 -33.69 0.79
CA THR A 328 -10.67 -33.39 1.79
C THR A 328 -12.03 -33.93 1.36
N ILE A 329 -12.34 -33.89 0.06
CA ILE A 329 -13.60 -34.40 -0.50
C ILE A 329 -13.59 -35.94 -0.59
N SER A 330 -12.46 -36.54 -0.96
CA SER A 330 -12.34 -37.99 -1.15
C SER A 330 -12.07 -38.81 0.12
N GLN A 331 -11.50 -38.22 1.18
CA GLN A 331 -11.06 -38.95 2.38
C GLN A 331 -12.08 -39.06 3.52
N THR A 332 -13.36 -38.78 3.27
CA THR A 332 -14.43 -39.09 4.25
C THR A 332 -14.47 -40.58 4.64
N THR A 333 -13.76 -41.47 3.91
CA THR A 333 -13.74 -42.92 4.16
C THR A 333 -12.43 -43.50 4.72
N GLN A 334 -11.31 -42.76 4.86
CA GLN A 334 -10.04 -43.31 5.42
C GLN A 334 -9.29 -42.30 6.31
N LEU A 335 -9.63 -42.28 7.61
CA LEU A 335 -9.10 -41.32 8.60
C LEU A 335 -7.57 -41.39 8.83
N ALA A 336 -6.92 -42.54 8.66
CA ALA A 336 -5.50 -42.69 8.99
C ALA A 336 -4.55 -42.06 7.94
N SER A 337 -4.94 -42.05 6.66
CA SER A 337 -4.13 -41.55 5.54
C SER A 337 -4.22 -40.03 5.36
N GLY A 338 -5.19 -39.36 6.01
CA GLY A 338 -5.40 -37.91 5.81
C GLY A 338 -4.39 -37.02 6.53
N LYS A 339 -3.87 -37.45 7.69
CA LYS A 339 -2.95 -36.65 8.48
C LYS A 339 -1.60 -36.43 7.76
N THR A 340 -1.07 -37.45 7.10
CA THR A 340 0.22 -37.37 6.39
C THR A 340 0.14 -36.46 5.19
N ILE A 341 -0.93 -36.56 4.39
CA ILE A 341 -1.13 -35.74 3.19
C ILE A 341 -1.36 -34.27 3.54
N LEU A 342 -2.11 -33.99 4.60
CA LEU A 342 -2.34 -32.63 5.08
C LEU A 342 -1.01 -32.00 5.55
N LEU A 343 -0.22 -32.73 6.33
CA LEU A 343 1.12 -32.27 6.76
C LEU A 343 2.06 -32.02 5.59
N GLU A 344 2.07 -32.90 4.57
CA GLU A 344 2.89 -32.72 3.37
C GLU A 344 2.46 -31.48 2.57
N SER A 345 1.14 -31.28 2.41
CA SER A 345 0.60 -30.12 1.70
C SER A 345 0.90 -28.82 2.44
N LEU A 346 0.76 -28.80 3.76
CA LEU A 346 1.14 -27.65 4.60
C LEU A 346 2.64 -27.37 4.53
N ARG A 347 3.49 -28.41 4.52
CA ARG A 347 4.94 -28.27 4.36
C ARG A 347 5.29 -27.65 3.01
N LYS A 348 4.70 -28.13 1.92
CA LYS A 348 4.85 -27.54 0.58
C LYS A 348 4.39 -26.09 0.53
N ILE A 349 3.26 -25.76 1.13
CA ILE A 349 2.77 -24.37 1.18
C ILE A 349 3.75 -23.50 1.97
N LYS A 350 4.20 -23.94 3.15
CA LYS A 350 5.21 -23.24 3.95
C LYS A 350 6.49 -22.99 3.14
N ASP A 351 7.02 -24.01 2.49
CA ASP A 351 8.28 -23.91 1.75
C ASP A 351 8.17 -22.99 0.52
N ASN A 352 6.98 -22.89 -0.10
CA ASN A 352 6.74 -21.97 -1.22
C ASN A 352 6.40 -20.53 -0.80
N ILE A 353 5.73 -20.32 0.35
CA ILE A 353 5.49 -18.97 0.89
C ILE A 353 6.82 -18.34 1.31
N PHE A 354 7.71 -19.13 1.91
CA PHE A 354 9.08 -18.73 2.24
C PHE A 354 10.05 -19.14 1.14
N PHE A 355 9.75 -18.84 -0.13
CA PHE A 355 10.60 -19.21 -1.27
C PHE A 355 12.02 -18.64 -1.16
N PHE A 356 12.17 -17.43 -0.60
CA PHE A 356 13.48 -16.85 -0.29
C PHE A 356 14.14 -17.42 0.97
N GLY A 357 13.53 -18.45 1.57
CA GLY A 357 14.09 -19.30 2.61
C GLY A 357 14.20 -18.62 3.97
N TRP A 358 13.42 -19.08 4.95
CA TRP A 358 13.90 -19.09 6.33
C TRP A 358 14.65 -20.41 6.53
N ARG A 359 15.94 -20.44 6.13
CA ARG A 359 16.85 -21.57 6.37
C ARG A 359 17.83 -21.15 7.47
N PRO A 360 17.40 -21.16 8.75
CA PRO A 360 18.20 -20.64 9.84
C PRO A 360 19.53 -21.38 9.96
N GLU A 361 19.54 -22.68 9.64
CA GLU A 361 20.76 -23.50 9.58
C GLU A 361 21.74 -23.01 8.50
N GLN A 362 21.27 -22.75 7.29
CA GLN A 362 22.12 -22.22 6.21
C GLN A 362 22.61 -20.80 6.53
N SER A 363 21.73 -19.94 7.05
CA SER A 363 22.11 -18.59 7.49
C SER A 363 23.13 -18.63 8.63
N TRP A 364 22.98 -19.56 9.57
CA TRP A 364 23.93 -19.78 10.67
C TRP A 364 25.26 -20.31 10.17
N GLN A 365 25.27 -21.30 9.26
CA GLN A 365 26.48 -21.81 8.62
C GLN A 365 27.23 -20.70 7.89
N MET A 366 26.53 -19.90 7.08
CA MET A 366 27.12 -18.75 6.39
C MET A 366 27.70 -17.73 7.38
N PHE A 367 26.98 -17.42 8.46
CA PHE A 367 27.46 -16.52 9.51
C PHE A 367 28.69 -17.07 10.23
N SER A 368 28.77 -18.37 10.50
CA SER A 368 29.93 -18.98 11.16
C SER A 368 31.19 -19.06 10.28
N HIS A 369 31.04 -18.95 8.96
CA HIS A 369 32.15 -18.95 7.99
C HIS A 369 32.55 -17.56 7.52
N TYR A 370 31.87 -16.51 7.99
CA TYR A 370 32.17 -15.10 7.74
C TYR A 370 32.88 -14.50 8.94
#